data_AF-A0A646IIL3-F1
#
_entry.id   AF-A0A646IIL3-F1
#
_cell.length_a   1.000
_cell.length_b   1.000
_cell.length_c   1.000
_cell.angle_alpha   90.00
_cell.angle_beta   90.00
_cell.angle_gamma   90.00
#
_symmetry.space_group_name_H-M   'P 1'
#
loop_
_entity.id
_entity.type
_entity.pdbx_description
1 polymer ?
#
loop_
_entity_poly.entity_id
_entity_poly.type
_entity_poly.pdbx_seq_one_letter_code
_entity_poly.pdbx_strand_id
1 'polypeptide(L)'
;QPGVRVVVLYPEGRVSPRQAHQLGCFGDNIQALRVAGAFDDCQAMVKQALADRELQAQVPLSSANSISLGRLLPQMSYYAHAALTHYAAHRRRLNLVVPTGNLGNAMAAVLARALGVPIGQIVLATNA
;
A
#
# COMPACT_ATOMS: atom_id res chain seq x y z
N GLN A 1 -12.42 13.86 -7.18
CA GLN A 1 -11.53 14.64 -8.07
C GLN A 1 -12.09 14.55 -9.49
N PRO A 2 -12.22 15.67 -10.22
CA PRO A 2 -12.55 15.62 -11.64
C PRO A 2 -11.52 14.75 -12.38
N GLY A 3 -11.98 13.89 -13.29
CA GLY A 3 -11.11 13.04 -14.11
C GLY A 3 -10.58 11.76 -13.47
N VAL A 4 -10.93 11.43 -12.21
CA VAL A 4 -10.50 10.19 -11.55
C VAL A 4 -11.71 9.34 -11.17
N ARG A 5 -11.73 8.08 -11.57
CA ARG A 5 -12.68 7.06 -11.11
C ARG A 5 -11.92 6.00 -10.33
N VAL A 6 -12.47 5.58 -9.20
CA VAL A 6 -11.87 4.59 -8.31
C VAL A 6 -12.79 3.39 -8.22
N VAL A 7 -12.26 2.21 -8.50
CA VAL A 7 -12.97 0.94 -8.34
C VAL A 7 -12.22 0.10 -7.31
N VAL A 8 -12.90 -0.33 -6.27
CA VAL A 8 -12.33 -1.14 -5.19
C VAL A 8 -12.98 -2.51 -5.18
N LEU A 9 -12.19 -3.57 -5.37
CA LEU A 9 -12.64 -4.95 -5.26
C LEU A 9 -12.31 -5.47 -3.86
N TYR A 10 -13.28 -6.07 -3.20
CA TYR A 10 -13.06 -6.73 -1.91
C TYR A 10 -13.88 -8.02 -1.78
N PRO A 11 -13.34 -9.05 -1.10
CA PRO A 11 -14.01 -10.34 -0.96
C PRO A 11 -15.24 -10.23 -0.05
N GLU A 12 -16.35 -10.79 -0.50
CA GLU A 12 -17.58 -10.87 0.27
C GLU A 12 -17.40 -11.72 1.53
N GLY A 13 -17.88 -11.22 2.68
CA GLY A 13 -17.82 -11.94 3.96
C GLY A 13 -16.43 -12.13 4.56
N ARG A 14 -15.36 -11.68 3.90
CA ARG A 14 -13.96 -11.82 4.38
C ARG A 14 -13.31 -10.54 4.85
N VAL A 15 -14.08 -9.45 4.93
CA VAL A 15 -13.69 -8.20 5.58
C VAL A 15 -14.64 -7.91 6.74
N SER A 16 -14.16 -7.27 7.79
CA SER A 16 -15.03 -6.93 8.94
C SER A 16 -16.16 -5.98 8.51
N PRO A 17 -17.31 -5.99 9.21
CA PRO A 17 -18.43 -5.08 8.89
C PRO A 17 -18.01 -3.60 8.86
N ARG A 18 -17.09 -3.20 9.76
CA ARG A 18 -16.54 -1.84 9.77
C ARG A 18 -15.72 -1.54 8.52
N GLN A 19 -14.87 -2.47 8.08
CA GLN A 19 -14.11 -2.31 6.84
C GLN A 19 -15.02 -2.29 5.61
N ALA A 20 -16.01 -3.18 5.54
CA ALA A 20 -16.99 -3.19 4.45
C ALA A 20 -17.73 -1.85 4.35
N HIS A 21 -18.15 -1.31 5.50
CA HIS A 21 -18.77 0.02 5.56
C HIS A 21 -17.80 1.10 5.08
N GLN A 22 -16.55 1.14 5.57
CA GLN A 22 -15.55 2.11 5.14
C GLN A 22 -15.25 2.04 3.64
N LEU A 23 -15.30 0.85 3.03
CA LEU A 23 -15.08 0.69 1.59
C LEU A 23 -16.30 1.15 0.77
N GLY A 24 -17.51 0.91 1.28
CA GLY A 24 -18.77 1.14 0.56
C GLY A 24 -19.49 2.46 0.88
N CYS A 25 -19.05 3.22 1.89
CA CYS A 25 -19.71 4.47 2.28
C CYS A 25 -19.36 5.66 1.37
N PHE A 26 -18.46 5.47 0.40
CA PHE A 26 -18.08 6.49 -0.55
C PHE A 26 -19.01 6.49 -1.78
N GLY A 27 -19.40 7.68 -2.25
CA GLY A 27 -20.20 7.88 -3.46
C GLY A 27 -19.42 8.52 -4.61
N ASP A 28 -20.16 9.11 -5.55
CA ASP A 28 -19.67 9.86 -6.70
C ASP A 28 -18.75 9.05 -7.63
N ASN A 29 -17.44 9.26 -7.51
CA ASN A 29 -16.43 8.68 -8.39
C ASN A 29 -15.82 7.40 -7.83
N ILE A 30 -16.31 6.90 -6.69
CA ILE A 30 -15.83 5.69 -6.02
C ILE A 30 -16.90 4.59 -6.14
N GLN A 31 -16.50 3.42 -6.65
CA GLN A 31 -17.35 2.23 -6.72
C GLN A 31 -16.68 1.09 -5.98
N ALA A 32 -17.41 0.49 -5.03
CA ALA A 32 -16.94 -0.66 -4.28
C ALA A 32 -17.68 -1.93 -4.75
N LEU A 33 -16.93 -2.88 -5.32
CA LEU A 33 -17.43 -4.13 -5.87
C LEU A 33 -17.14 -5.28 -4.90
N ARG A 34 -18.21 -5.95 -4.47
CA ARG A 34 -18.12 -7.20 -3.70
C ARG A 34 -17.83 -8.35 -4.65
N VAL A 35 -16.80 -9.12 -4.33
CA VAL A 35 -16.38 -10.30 -5.11
C VAL A 35 -16.70 -11.55 -4.31
N ALA A 36 -17.47 -12.47 -4.90
CA ALA A 36 -17.70 -13.79 -4.34
C ALA A 36 -16.44 -14.64 -4.50
N GLY A 37 -15.49 -14.50 -3.57
CA GLY A 37 -14.18 -15.14 -3.62
C GLY A 37 -13.27 -14.75 -2.46
N ALA A 38 -11.98 -15.06 -2.58
CA ALA A 38 -10.93 -14.69 -1.66
C ALA A 38 -10.22 -13.39 -2.09
N PHE A 39 -9.33 -12.89 -1.22
CA PHE A 39 -8.53 -11.70 -1.51
C PHE A 39 -7.64 -11.89 -2.75
N ASP A 40 -7.08 -13.08 -2.93
CA ASP A 40 -6.23 -13.40 -4.07
C ASP A 40 -7.01 -13.37 -5.40
N ASP A 41 -8.29 -13.73 -5.38
CA ASP A 41 -9.17 -13.62 -6.56
C ASP A 41 -9.36 -12.14 -6.96
N CYS A 42 -9.61 -11.25 -5.99
CA CYS A 42 -9.66 -9.81 -6.24
C CYS A 42 -8.36 -9.30 -6.85
N GLN A 43 -7.20 -9.75 -6.34
CA GLN A 43 -5.90 -9.36 -6.88
C GLN A 43 -5.68 -9.89 -8.30
N ALA A 44 -6.09 -11.14 -8.58
CA ALA A 44 -5.99 -11.74 -9.89
C ALA A 44 -6.85 -10.97 -10.91
N MET A 45 -8.09 -10.63 -10.57
CA MET A 45 -8.98 -9.83 -11.42
C MET A 45 -8.38 -8.46 -11.75
N VAL A 46 -7.84 -7.76 -10.75
CA VAL A 46 -7.19 -6.46 -10.96
C VAL A 46 -5.95 -6.59 -11.86
N LYS A 47 -5.11 -7.61 -11.65
CA LYS A 47 -3.93 -7.85 -12.51
C LYS A 47 -4.33 -8.16 -13.95
N GLN A 48 -5.37 -8.97 -14.14
CA GLN A 48 -5.90 -9.29 -15.46
C GLN A 48 -6.42 -8.04 -16.16
N ALA A 49 -7.24 -7.23 -15.48
CA ALA A 49 -7.74 -5.98 -16.03
C ALA A 49 -6.63 -4.98 -16.37
N LEU A 50 -5.57 -4.89 -15.56
CA LEU A 50 -4.42 -4.02 -15.84
C LEU A 50 -3.58 -4.49 -17.03
N ALA A 51 -3.55 -5.80 -17.31
CA ALA A 51 -2.81 -6.40 -18.42
C ALA A 51 -3.61 -6.44 -19.74
N ASP A 52 -4.93 -6.24 -19.69
CA ASP A 52 -5.80 -6.21 -20.85
C ASP A 52 -5.61 -4.91 -21.65
N ARG A 53 -5.01 -5.04 -22.83
CA ARG A 53 -4.69 -3.90 -23.70
C ARG A 53 -5.92 -3.24 -24.31
N GLU A 54 -6.96 -4.01 -24.60
CA GLU A 54 -8.19 -3.48 -25.19
C GLU A 54 -8.94 -2.67 -24.14
N LEU A 55 -9.05 -3.20 -22.93
CA LEU A 55 -9.64 -2.49 -21.81
C LEU A 55 -8.85 -1.22 -21.46
N GLN A 56 -7.52 -1.29 -21.42
CA GLN A 56 -6.64 -0.14 -21.17
C GLN A 56 -6.78 0.96 -22.23
N ALA A 57 -7.03 0.61 -23.49
CA ALA A 57 -7.25 1.58 -24.56
C ALA A 57 -8.60 2.31 -24.42
N GLN A 58 -9.64 1.62 -23.93
CA GLN A 58 -10.96 2.21 -23.71
C GLN A 58 -11.03 2.99 -22.39
N VAL A 59 -10.38 2.47 -21.36
CA VAL A 59 -10.36 3.02 -20.00
C VAL A 59 -8.94 2.88 -19.46
N PRO A 60 -8.13 3.96 -19.43
CA PRO A 60 -6.81 3.91 -18.83
C PRO A 60 -6.89 3.56 -17.33
N LEU A 61 -6.38 2.39 -16.97
CA LEU A 61 -6.40 1.86 -15.61
C LEU A 61 -5.02 1.98 -14.96
N SER A 62 -5.03 2.37 -13.69
CA SER A 62 -3.84 2.37 -12.82
C SER A 62 -4.19 1.72 -11.48
N SER A 63 -3.17 1.24 -10.77
CA SER A 63 -3.33 0.62 -9.46
C SER A 63 -2.86 1.54 -8.34
N ALA A 64 -3.69 1.71 -7.32
CA ALA A 64 -3.31 2.35 -6.06
C ALA A 64 -2.65 1.37 -5.06
N ASN A 65 -2.40 0.11 -5.45
CA ASN A 65 -1.81 -0.91 -4.57
C ASN A 65 -0.28 -0.83 -4.52
N SER A 66 0.34 -1.68 -3.69
CA SER A 66 1.78 -1.69 -3.34
C SER A 66 2.75 -1.95 -4.50
N ILE A 67 2.22 -2.16 -5.70
CA ILE A 67 3.00 -2.23 -6.94
C ILE A 67 3.42 -0.82 -7.41
N SER A 68 2.70 0.22 -6.97
CA SER A 68 3.01 1.60 -7.33
C SER A 68 4.21 2.13 -6.55
N LEU A 69 5.26 2.57 -7.26
CA LEU A 69 6.38 3.35 -6.70
C LEU A 69 5.89 4.56 -5.91
N GLY A 70 4.73 5.11 -6.28
CA GLY A 70 4.09 6.23 -5.59
C GLY A 70 3.73 5.94 -4.12
N ARG A 71 3.70 4.67 -3.70
CA ARG A 71 3.53 4.31 -2.28
C ARG A 71 4.84 4.26 -1.50
N LEU A 72 5.97 3.99 -2.15
CA LEU A 72 7.26 3.86 -1.46
C LEU A 72 7.79 5.22 -0.99
N LEU A 73 7.71 6.25 -1.83
CA LEU A 73 8.25 7.58 -1.51
C LEU A 73 7.59 8.21 -0.27
N PRO A 74 6.25 8.25 -0.14
CA PRO A 74 5.62 8.75 1.09
C PRO A 74 5.97 7.89 2.29
N GLN A 75 6.13 6.56 2.11
CA GLN A 75 6.48 5.67 3.20
C GLN A 75 7.91 5.91 3.72
N MET A 76 8.85 6.25 2.83
CA MET A 76 10.21 6.64 3.24
C MET A 76 10.20 7.89 4.13
N SER A 77 9.26 8.82 3.91
CA SER A 77 9.24 10.11 4.61
C SER A 77 9.09 9.97 6.13
N TYR A 78 8.21 9.08 6.62
CA TYR A 78 8.03 8.91 8.06
C TYR A 78 9.20 8.17 8.71
N TYR A 79 9.86 7.26 8.00
CA TYR A 79 11.11 6.64 8.48
C TYR A 79 12.24 7.65 8.57
N ALA A 80 12.38 8.50 7.54
CA ALA A 80 13.36 9.58 7.54
C ALA A 80 13.13 10.54 8.71
N HIS A 81 11.88 10.99 8.88
CA HIS A 81 11.52 11.86 9.98
C HIS A 81 11.85 11.24 11.34
N ALA A 82 11.39 10.01 11.62
CA ALA A 82 11.63 9.34 12.89
C ALA A 82 13.13 9.14 13.17
N ALA A 83 13.89 8.68 12.18
CA ALA A 83 15.32 8.41 12.33
C ALA A 83 16.15 9.68 12.49
N LEU A 84 15.84 10.75 11.73
CA LEU A 84 16.53 12.03 11.84
C LEU A 84 16.25 12.71 13.19
N THR A 85 14.99 12.69 13.65
CA THR A 85 14.62 13.21 14.97
C THR A 85 15.32 12.43 16.08
N HIS A 86 15.33 11.10 16.01
CA HIS A 86 16.03 10.27 16.99
C HIS A 86 17.54 10.54 17.00
N TYR A 87 18.16 10.63 15.82
CA TYR A 87 19.59 10.89 15.68
C TYR A 87 19.99 12.28 16.19
N ALA A 88 19.16 13.31 15.95
CA ALA A 88 19.39 14.66 16.46
C ALA A 88 19.44 14.68 17.99
N ALA A 89 18.54 13.93 18.65
CA ALA A 89 18.44 13.88 20.10
C ALA A 89 19.49 12.99 20.77
N HIS A 90 19.84 11.84 20.17
CA HIS A 90 20.64 10.80 20.84
C HIS A 90 21.99 10.52 20.18
N ARG A 91 22.25 11.07 18.98
CA ARG A 91 23.44 10.77 18.15
C ARG A 91 23.65 9.27 17.91
N ARG A 92 22.57 8.51 17.87
CA ARG A 92 22.55 7.06 17.61
C ARG A 92 21.58 6.73 16.50
N ARG A 93 21.87 5.69 15.73
CA ARG A 93 20.99 5.21 14.66
C ARG A 93 19.75 4.54 15.26
N LEU A 94 18.58 4.79 14.66
CA LEU A 94 17.32 4.20 15.10
C LEU A 94 17.16 2.79 14.55
N ASN A 95 17.01 1.79 15.42
CA ASN A 95 16.59 0.44 15.02
C ASN A 95 15.07 0.38 14.85
N LEU A 96 14.59 -0.41 13.89
CA LEU A 96 13.19 -0.49 13.50
C LEU A 96 12.69 -1.94 13.57
N VAL A 97 11.46 -2.12 14.04
CA VAL A 97 10.69 -3.36 13.90
C VAL A 97 9.46 -3.05 13.06
N VAL A 98 9.34 -3.70 11.91
CA VAL A 98 8.30 -3.41 10.91
C VAL A 98 7.38 -4.63 10.77
N PRO A 99 6.14 -4.57 11.29
CA PRO A 99 5.13 -5.60 11.00
C PRO A 99 4.78 -5.53 9.52
N THR A 100 4.94 -6.65 8.80
CA THR A 100 4.87 -6.63 7.34
C THR A 100 4.24 -7.90 6.78
N GLY A 101 3.40 -7.71 5.75
CA GLY A 101 2.90 -8.79 4.87
C GLY A 101 3.57 -8.66 3.51
N ASN A 102 3.05 -7.76 2.66
CA ASN A 102 3.52 -7.56 1.29
C ASN A 102 4.87 -6.79 1.15
N LEU A 103 5.67 -6.68 2.22
CA LEU A 103 7.01 -6.06 2.26
C LEU A 103 7.16 -4.58 1.86
N GLY A 104 6.18 -3.94 1.24
CA GLY A 104 6.32 -2.56 0.73
C GLY A 104 6.74 -1.53 1.79
N ASN A 105 6.13 -1.60 2.98
CA ASN A 105 6.48 -0.72 4.09
C ASN A 105 7.94 -0.93 4.54
N ALA A 106 8.35 -2.18 4.72
CA ALA A 106 9.72 -2.49 5.09
C ALA A 106 10.74 -2.09 4.02
N MET A 107 10.38 -2.25 2.73
CA MET A 107 11.22 -1.82 1.61
C MET A 107 11.45 -0.30 1.64
N ALA A 108 10.43 0.48 2.00
CA ALA A 108 10.60 1.92 2.19
C ALA A 108 11.64 2.27 3.26
N ALA A 109 11.69 1.54 4.39
CA ALA A 109 12.73 1.72 5.40
C ALA A 109 14.13 1.40 4.86
N VAL A 110 14.25 0.30 4.10
CA VAL A 110 15.51 -0.12 3.46
C VAL A 110 16.00 0.92 2.47
N LEU A 111 15.11 1.46 1.63
CA LEU A 111 15.42 2.51 0.67
C LEU A 111 15.85 3.81 1.37
N ALA A 112 15.13 4.25 2.40
CA ALA A 112 15.51 5.42 3.17
C ALA A 112 16.92 5.27 3.78
N ARG A 113 17.24 4.09 4.33
CA ARG A 113 18.59 3.78 4.83
C ARG A 113 19.64 3.82 3.73
N ALA A 114 19.34 3.27 2.55
CA ALA A 114 20.24 3.30 1.39
C ALA A 114 20.52 4.73 0.89
N LEU A 115 19.58 5.66 1.10
CA LEU A 115 19.75 7.08 0.81
C LEU A 115 20.49 7.87 1.90
N GLY A 116 21.00 7.21 2.94
CA GLY A 116 21.84 7.84 3.97
C GLY A 116 21.11 8.29 5.23
N VAL A 117 19.80 8.02 5.35
CA VAL A 117 19.08 8.25 6.62
C VAL A 117 19.71 7.38 7.73
N PRO A 118 19.91 7.90 8.96
CA PRO A 118 20.59 7.19 10.06
C PRO A 118 19.74 6.09 10.70
N ILE A 119 19.33 5.11 9.91
CA ILE A 119 18.60 3.92 10.32
C ILE A 119 19.60 2.79 10.61
N GLY A 120 19.38 2.09 11.71
CA GLY A 120 20.17 0.94 12.15
C GLY A 120 19.62 -0.37 11.59
N GLN A 121 19.40 -1.33 12.49
CA GLN A 121 18.79 -2.61 12.16
C GLN A 121 17.32 -2.45 11.77
N ILE A 122 16.88 -3.25 10.81
CA ILE A 122 15.48 -3.31 10.36
C ILE A 122 15.05 -4.77 10.54
N VAL A 123 14.15 -5.01 11.49
CA VAL A 123 13.58 -6.32 11.79
C VAL A 123 12.22 -6.41 11.09
N LEU A 124 12.02 -7.47 10.30
CA LEU A 124 10.75 -7.78 9.67
C LEU A 124 9.95 -8.68 10.59
N ALA A 125 8.81 -8.20 11.09
CA ALA A 125 7.90 -9.00 11.90
C ALA A 125 6.79 -9.55 10.99
N THR A 126 6.80 -10.85 10.76
CA THR A 126 5.80 -11.57 9.96
C THR A 126 4.95 -12.46 10.87
N ASN A 127 3.72 -12.76 10.44
CA ASN A 127 2.91 -13.81 11.05
C ASN A 127 3.29 -15.20 10.48
N ALA A 128 2.66 -16.25 11.03
CA ALA A 128 2.83 -17.65 10.60
C ALA A 128 2.03 -17.95 9.32
#